data_AF-A0AAN7FFD2-F1
#
_entry.id   AF-A0AAN7FFD2-F1
#
_cell.length_a   1.000
_cell.length_b   1.000
_cell.length_c   1.000
_cell.angle_alpha   90.00
_cell.angle_beta   90.00
_cell.angle_gamma   90.00
#
_symmetry.space_group_name_H-M   'P 1'
#
loop_
_entity.id
_entity.type
_entity.pdbx_description
1 polymer ?
#
loop_
_entity_poly.entity_id
_entity_poly.type
_entity_poly.pdbx_seq_one_letter_code
_entity_poly.pdbx_strand_id
1 'polypeptide(L)'
;MALFLSCANGNHRPTSSYANGLVCCDVCGKVLHEDLYTDEPSFVKGAGGESKLSGSVVRSIQSGYSESFRRTLDKGKDMIESIVTTFNISGGDSIVNPTCAFYQIAVERNFTRGRKTDQVAAACLYIACRVAKDPKPFLLIDFSEYLSINVYVLGAVFLQLCQLLSLGEHPTIIKPVDPSLYISRFTEKLLKQRNMKVSQTALYLIARMKRDWMQTGRKPSGLCGAALYVSALSHGYSFSKTDIVKIVHICEMTLTKRLIEFENTDSGSLTIEELTKNAVELRESVPSVGVSQKSGEVLCEHKNSGEPHFAHGLCRTCYDAFIKLSGGLHGGSEPPAFQRAEKERIAMESTNKAMNQVCISKRVKTLNRQLNVSPISACQLPQ
;
A
#
# COMPACT_ATOMS: atom_id res chain seq x y z
N MET A 1 -37.08 -21.94 -6.68
CA MET A 1 -37.38 -21.68 -8.11
C MET A 1 -38.88 -21.81 -8.33
N ALA A 2 -39.61 -20.71 -8.53
CA ALA A 2 -41.00 -20.77 -9.00
C ALA A 2 -40.97 -20.82 -10.53
N LEU A 3 -40.79 -22.01 -11.10
CA LEU A 3 -40.88 -22.20 -12.55
C LEU A 3 -42.35 -22.05 -12.94
N PHE A 4 -42.61 -21.15 -13.89
CA PHE A 4 -43.90 -20.92 -14.52
C PHE A 4 -44.38 -22.21 -15.21
N LEU A 5 -45.19 -23.00 -14.51
CA LEU A 5 -45.79 -24.24 -15.01
C LEU A 5 -47.05 -23.98 -15.85
N SER A 6 -46.94 -23.16 -16.90
CA SER A 6 -48.09 -22.75 -17.70
C SER A 6 -48.77 -23.94 -18.40
N CYS A 7 -49.98 -24.31 -17.96
CA CYS A 7 -50.82 -25.28 -18.67
C CYS A 7 -51.38 -24.63 -19.94
N ALA A 8 -50.95 -25.09 -21.12
CA ALA A 8 -51.26 -24.47 -22.43
C ALA A 8 -52.75 -24.43 -22.83
N ASN A 9 -53.68 -24.91 -21.99
CA ASN A 9 -55.12 -24.98 -22.31
C ASN A 9 -56.02 -24.13 -21.38
N GLY A 10 -55.48 -23.18 -20.62
CA GLY A 10 -56.32 -22.24 -19.86
C GLY A 10 -55.54 -21.07 -19.28
N ASN A 11 -56.14 -19.88 -19.30
CA ASN A 11 -55.61 -18.62 -18.73
C ASN A 11 -55.59 -18.61 -17.17
N HIS A 12 -55.37 -19.75 -16.52
CA HIS A 12 -55.36 -19.86 -15.06
C HIS A 12 -53.95 -20.07 -14.53
N ARG A 13 -53.70 -19.54 -13.33
CA ARG A 13 -52.46 -19.80 -12.59
C ARG A 13 -52.44 -21.29 -12.22
N PRO A 14 -51.39 -22.05 -12.56
CA PRO A 14 -51.38 -23.49 -12.35
C PRO A 14 -51.26 -23.77 -10.85
N THR A 15 -52.32 -24.29 -10.25
CA THR A 15 -52.25 -24.97 -8.96
C THR A 15 -51.90 -26.43 -9.25
N SER A 16 -50.76 -26.89 -8.73
CA SER A 16 -50.28 -28.25 -8.89
C SER A 16 -50.68 -29.10 -7.69
N SER A 17 -51.31 -30.25 -7.93
CA SER A 17 -51.59 -31.25 -6.91
C SER A 17 -50.67 -32.46 -7.08
N TYR A 18 -50.32 -33.11 -5.98
CA TYR A 18 -49.48 -34.31 -5.96
C TYR A 18 -50.37 -35.54 -5.86
N ALA A 19 -50.43 -36.33 -6.94
CA ALA A 19 -51.14 -37.60 -6.96
C ALA A 19 -50.22 -38.68 -7.56
N ASN A 20 -50.00 -39.76 -6.80
CA ASN A 20 -49.25 -40.95 -7.24
C ASN A 20 -47.85 -40.66 -7.85
N GLY A 21 -47.11 -39.71 -7.28
CA GLY A 21 -45.75 -39.37 -7.73
C GLY A 21 -45.67 -38.50 -8.99
N LEU A 22 -46.82 -38.05 -9.51
CA LEU A 22 -46.91 -37.19 -10.68
C LEU A 22 -47.39 -35.79 -10.25
N VAL A 23 -46.86 -34.76 -10.90
CA VAL A 23 -47.33 -33.38 -10.71
C VAL A 23 -48.39 -33.11 -11.78
N CYS A 24 -49.67 -33.04 -11.37
CA CYS A 24 -50.79 -32.78 -12.27
C CYS A 24 -51.40 -31.40 -12.03
N CYS A 25 -51.96 -30.81 -13.09
CA CYS A 25 -52.77 -29.62 -13.00
C CYS A 25 -54.11 -29.95 -12.33
N ASP A 26 -54.44 -29.24 -11.25
CA ASP A 26 -55.64 -29.48 -10.44
C ASP A 26 -56.96 -29.25 -11.22
N VAL A 27 -56.91 -28.39 -12.24
CA VAL A 27 -58.11 -27.97 -13.01
C VAL A 27 -58.37 -28.85 -14.24
N CYS A 28 -57.32 -29.29 -14.94
CA CYS A 28 -57.47 -30.04 -16.19
C CYS A 28 -56.98 -31.50 -16.13
N GLY A 29 -56.41 -31.92 -14.99
CA GLY A 29 -55.89 -33.28 -14.80
C GLY A 29 -54.66 -33.62 -15.65
N LYS A 30 -54.11 -32.67 -16.42
CA LYS A 30 -52.95 -32.89 -17.28
C LYS A 30 -51.69 -33.07 -16.42
N VAL A 31 -50.92 -34.13 -16.69
CA VAL A 31 -49.61 -34.35 -16.09
C VAL A 31 -48.64 -33.28 -16.62
N LEU A 32 -48.03 -32.53 -15.71
CA LEU A 32 -47.09 -31.45 -16.00
C LEU A 32 -45.64 -31.96 -15.98
N HIS A 33 -45.31 -32.82 -15.02
CA HIS A 33 -44.03 -33.51 -14.94
C HIS A 33 -44.22 -34.96 -14.52
N GLU A 34 -43.55 -35.86 -15.25
CA GLU A 34 -43.45 -37.29 -14.94
C GLU A 34 -42.27 -37.59 -14.00
N ASP A 35 -41.19 -36.81 -14.11
CA ASP A 35 -39.99 -36.96 -13.29
C ASP A 35 -40.02 -36.04 -12.06
N LEU A 36 -39.93 -36.65 -10.87
CA LEU A 36 -39.84 -35.95 -9.59
C LEU A 36 -38.37 -35.62 -9.28
N TYR A 37 -37.99 -34.36 -9.37
CA TYR A 37 -36.69 -33.88 -8.91
C TYR A 37 -36.77 -33.54 -7.43
N THR A 38 -35.94 -34.18 -6.60
CA THR A 38 -35.82 -33.86 -5.17
C THR A 38 -34.46 -33.25 -4.90
N ASP A 39 -34.42 -32.16 -4.14
CA ASP A 39 -33.15 -31.52 -3.73
C ASP A 39 -32.41 -32.35 -2.67
N GLU A 40 -33.11 -33.22 -1.95
CA GLU A 40 -32.54 -34.09 -0.92
C GLU A 40 -32.26 -35.50 -1.48
N PRO A 41 -31.07 -36.06 -1.20
CA PRO A 41 -30.73 -37.43 -1.61
C PRO A 41 -31.46 -38.44 -0.74
N SER A 42 -32.29 -39.29 -1.35
CA SER A 42 -32.93 -40.42 -0.67
C SER A 42 -32.11 -41.69 -0.84
N PHE A 43 -31.94 -42.46 0.23
CA PHE A 43 -31.19 -43.73 0.22
C PHE A 43 -32.15 -44.89 0.47
N VAL A 44 -32.11 -45.90 -0.40
CA VAL A 44 -32.87 -47.14 -0.25
C VAL A 44 -31.93 -48.22 0.26
N LYS A 45 -32.32 -48.89 1.33
CA LYS A 45 -31.60 -50.07 1.83
C LYS A 45 -31.95 -51.28 0.96
N GLY A 46 -30.93 -51.89 0.36
CA GLY A 46 -31.07 -53.18 -0.31
C GLY A 46 -31.33 -54.30 0.69
N ALA A 47 -31.77 -55.46 0.19
CA ALA A 47 -32.07 -56.64 1.01
C ALA A 47 -30.87 -57.12 1.86
N GLY A 48 -29.64 -56.75 1.50
CA GLY A 48 -28.41 -57.03 2.24
C GLY A 48 -27.99 -55.95 3.26
N GLY A 49 -28.83 -54.94 3.54
CA GLY A 49 -28.52 -53.86 4.49
C GLY A 49 -27.64 -52.72 3.94
N GLU A 50 -27.16 -52.84 2.69
CA GLU A 50 -26.43 -51.78 2.00
C GLU A 50 -27.37 -50.63 1.60
N SER A 51 -27.02 -49.39 1.94
CA SER A 51 -27.73 -48.21 1.49
C SER A 51 -27.26 -47.81 0.10
N LYS A 52 -28.13 -47.83 -0.91
CA LYS A 52 -27.88 -47.29 -2.26
C LYS A 52 -28.66 -46.00 -2.45
N LEU A 53 -28.05 -45.01 -3.12
CA LEU A 53 -28.73 -43.78 -3.50
C LEU A 53 -29.89 -44.11 -4.45
N SER A 54 -31.07 -43.62 -4.15
CA SER A 54 -32.27 -43.77 -4.98
C SER A 54 -32.28 -42.71 -6.07
N GLY A 55 -32.36 -43.14 -7.32
CA GLY A 55 -32.39 -42.27 -8.49
C GLY A 55 -31.01 -41.92 -9.06
N SER A 56 -31.02 -41.19 -10.17
CA SER A 56 -29.82 -40.67 -10.83
C SER A 56 -29.62 -39.20 -10.46
N VAL A 57 -28.40 -38.82 -10.05
CA VAL A 57 -28.07 -37.41 -9.83
C VAL A 57 -28.04 -36.69 -11.18
N VAL A 58 -29.08 -35.91 -11.46
CA VAL A 58 -29.13 -35.04 -12.63
C VAL A 58 -28.37 -33.75 -12.30
N ARG A 59 -27.21 -33.53 -12.92
CA ARG A 59 -26.48 -32.27 -12.78
C ARG A 59 -27.11 -31.24 -13.69
N SER A 60 -27.62 -30.15 -13.13
CA SER A 60 -28.09 -29.01 -13.93
C SER A 60 -26.93 -28.49 -14.79
N ILE A 61 -27.16 -28.40 -16.11
CA ILE A 61 -26.25 -27.77 -17.09
C ILE A 61 -26.13 -26.25 -16.82
N GLN A 62 -26.85 -25.69 -15.84
CA GLN A 62 -26.76 -24.27 -15.48
C GLN A 62 -25.40 -23.82 -14.94
N SER A 63 -24.50 -24.70 -14.51
CA SER A 63 -23.12 -24.26 -14.32
C SER A 63 -22.46 -24.14 -15.68
N GLY A 64 -22.52 -22.95 -16.30
CA GLY A 64 -21.88 -22.63 -17.58
C GLY A 64 -20.34 -22.74 -17.61
N TYR A 65 -19.74 -23.44 -16.64
CA TYR A 65 -18.31 -23.66 -16.50
C TYR A 65 -17.99 -25.13 -16.74
N SER A 66 -17.00 -25.39 -17.60
CA SER A 66 -16.43 -26.73 -17.82
C SER A 66 -15.92 -27.34 -16.50
N GLU A 67 -15.99 -28.66 -16.35
CA GLU A 67 -15.41 -29.37 -15.20
C GLU A 67 -13.91 -29.04 -15.03
N SER A 68 -13.20 -28.82 -16.14
CA SER A 68 -11.80 -28.37 -16.15
C SER A 68 -11.60 -26.97 -15.53
N PHE A 69 -12.56 -26.07 -15.74
CA PHE A 69 -12.57 -24.73 -15.15
C PHE A 69 -12.77 -24.81 -13.64
N ARG A 70 -13.73 -25.62 -13.18
CA ARG A 70 -13.96 -25.86 -11.74
C ARG A 70 -12.71 -26.40 -11.05
N ARG A 71 -12.07 -27.43 -11.61
CA ARG A 71 -10.82 -27.99 -11.05
C ARG A 71 -9.70 -26.94 -10.94
N THR A 72 -9.65 -25.98 -11.85
CA THR A 72 -8.64 -24.90 -11.82
C THR A 72 -8.96 -23.88 -10.71
N LEU A 73 -10.24 -23.55 -10.52
CA LEU A 73 -10.68 -22.70 -9.41
C LEU A 73 -10.43 -23.37 -8.05
N ASP A 74 -10.78 -24.65 -7.92
CA ASP A 74 -10.61 -25.40 -6.67
C ASP A 74 -9.12 -25.45 -6.27
N LYS A 75 -8.22 -25.77 -7.22
CA LYS A 75 -6.77 -25.70 -6.99
C LYS A 75 -6.29 -24.31 -6.55
N GLY A 76 -6.81 -23.26 -7.16
CA GLY A 76 -6.48 -21.89 -6.80
C GLY A 76 -6.94 -21.55 -5.37
N LYS A 77 -8.15 -21.97 -5.02
CA LYS A 77 -8.75 -21.77 -3.69
C LYS A 77 -7.95 -22.51 -2.61
N ASP A 78 -7.62 -23.77 -2.83
CA ASP A 78 -6.81 -24.58 -1.91
C ASP A 78 -5.45 -23.92 -1.65
N MET A 79 -4.81 -23.37 -2.70
CA MET A 79 -3.56 -22.63 -2.57
C MET A 79 -3.72 -21.33 -1.78
N ILE A 80 -4.79 -20.56 -2.01
CA ILE A 80 -5.08 -19.34 -1.25
C ILE A 80 -5.27 -19.66 0.24
N GLU A 81 -6.05 -20.70 0.56
CA GLU A 81 -6.31 -21.14 1.93
C GLU A 81 -5.03 -21.65 2.61
N SER A 82 -4.17 -22.37 1.89
CA SER A 82 -2.86 -22.81 2.38
C SER A 82 -1.95 -21.63 2.74
N ILE A 83 -1.89 -20.61 1.86
CA ILE A 83 -1.10 -19.40 2.10
C ILE A 83 -1.67 -18.64 3.31
N VAL A 84 -2.98 -18.40 3.37
CA VAL A 84 -3.62 -17.66 4.47
C VAL A 84 -3.40 -18.34 5.82
N THR A 85 -3.52 -19.67 5.86
CA THR A 85 -3.25 -20.48 7.04
C THR A 85 -1.79 -20.37 7.49
N THR A 86 -0.85 -20.45 6.55
CA THR A 86 0.59 -20.37 6.86
C THR A 86 0.99 -18.99 7.38
N PHE A 87 0.47 -17.91 6.79
CA PHE A 87 0.77 -16.55 7.21
C PHE A 87 -0.02 -16.09 8.44
N ASN A 88 -0.97 -16.90 8.93
CA ASN A 88 -1.89 -16.58 10.02
C ASN A 88 -2.54 -15.19 9.86
N ILE A 89 -3.05 -14.91 8.64
CA ILE A 89 -3.62 -13.61 8.30
C ILE A 89 -4.93 -13.42 9.08
N SER A 90 -4.93 -12.51 10.05
CA SER A 90 -6.14 -12.16 10.80
C SER A 90 -7.19 -11.57 9.85
N GLY A 91 -8.28 -12.29 9.61
CA GLY A 91 -9.33 -11.87 8.67
C GLY A 91 -9.95 -13.01 7.87
N GLY A 92 -9.35 -14.22 7.85
CA GLY A 92 -9.95 -15.45 7.32
C GLY A 92 -10.77 -15.23 6.04
N ASP A 93 -12.05 -15.60 6.10
CA ASP A 93 -13.03 -15.49 5.01
C ASP A 93 -13.17 -14.08 4.43
N SER A 94 -12.98 -13.04 5.25
CA SER A 94 -13.06 -11.65 4.77
C SER A 94 -11.96 -11.30 3.77
N ILE A 95 -10.84 -12.03 3.77
CA ILE A 95 -9.74 -11.86 2.80
C ILE A 95 -9.77 -12.98 1.76
N VAL A 96 -10.13 -14.21 2.15
CA VAL A 96 -10.21 -15.35 1.22
C VAL A 96 -11.28 -15.12 0.15
N ASN A 97 -12.49 -14.70 0.54
CA ASN A 97 -13.59 -14.46 -0.41
C ASN A 97 -13.25 -13.45 -1.53
N PRO A 98 -12.76 -12.23 -1.23
CA PRO A 98 -12.36 -11.30 -2.29
C PRO A 98 -11.15 -11.82 -3.09
N THR A 99 -10.23 -12.57 -2.47
CA THR A 99 -9.12 -13.19 -3.19
C THR A 99 -9.60 -14.23 -4.20
N CYS A 100 -10.53 -15.10 -3.80
CA CYS A 100 -11.16 -16.09 -4.67
C CYS A 100 -11.93 -15.42 -5.81
N ALA A 101 -12.63 -14.30 -5.53
CA ALA A 101 -13.31 -13.52 -6.58
C ALA A 101 -12.31 -12.94 -7.59
N PHE A 102 -11.19 -12.35 -7.13
CA PHE A 102 -10.14 -11.87 -8.04
C PHE A 102 -9.51 -13.01 -8.85
N TYR A 103 -9.27 -14.16 -8.22
CA TYR A 103 -8.74 -15.33 -8.90
C TYR A 103 -9.72 -15.86 -9.95
N GLN A 104 -11.02 -15.90 -9.65
CA GLN A 104 -12.04 -16.30 -10.61
C GLN A 104 -12.02 -15.40 -11.85
N ILE A 105 -12.00 -14.08 -11.67
CA ILE A 105 -11.89 -13.13 -12.80
C ILE A 105 -10.60 -13.35 -13.59
N ALA A 106 -9.49 -13.66 -12.92
CA ALA A 106 -8.22 -13.95 -13.58
C ALA A 106 -8.30 -15.23 -14.44
N VAL A 107 -8.98 -16.28 -13.96
CA VAL A 107 -9.19 -17.52 -14.74
C VAL A 107 -10.12 -17.27 -15.92
N GLU A 108 -11.22 -16.53 -15.73
CA GLU A 108 -12.17 -16.17 -16.81
C GLU A 108 -11.50 -15.40 -17.94
N ARG A 109 -10.53 -14.54 -17.61
CA ARG A 109 -9.72 -13.79 -18.59
C ARG A 109 -8.47 -14.54 -19.08
N ASN A 110 -8.39 -15.86 -18.85
CA ASN A 110 -7.28 -16.73 -19.26
C ASN A 110 -5.88 -16.33 -18.74
N PHE A 111 -5.81 -15.56 -17.64
CA PHE A 111 -4.54 -15.09 -17.08
C PHE A 111 -3.68 -16.21 -16.49
N THR A 112 -4.31 -17.31 -16.06
CA THR A 112 -3.64 -18.49 -15.49
C THR A 112 -2.95 -19.34 -16.55
N ARG A 113 -3.21 -19.14 -17.85
CA ARG A 113 -2.60 -19.93 -18.93
C ARG A 113 -1.12 -19.58 -19.07
N GLY A 114 -0.26 -20.59 -18.91
CA GLY A 114 1.20 -20.43 -19.02
C GLY A 114 1.88 -19.84 -17.78
N ARG A 115 1.16 -19.63 -16.68
CA ARG A 115 1.70 -19.17 -15.39
C ARG A 115 1.46 -20.21 -14.33
N LYS A 116 2.33 -20.25 -13.31
CA LYS A 116 2.09 -21.12 -12.15
C LYS A 116 0.88 -20.61 -11.36
N THR A 117 -0.01 -21.51 -10.98
CA THR A 117 -1.20 -21.21 -10.17
C THR A 117 -0.84 -20.47 -8.89
N ASP A 118 0.28 -20.84 -8.28
CA ASP A 118 0.76 -20.33 -6.99
C ASP A 118 1.15 -18.86 -7.08
N GLN A 119 1.77 -18.46 -8.20
CA GLN A 119 2.15 -17.06 -8.45
C GLN A 119 0.92 -16.17 -8.61
N VAL A 120 -0.09 -16.65 -9.33
CA VAL A 120 -1.34 -15.91 -9.55
C VAL A 120 -2.14 -15.83 -8.25
N ALA A 121 -2.25 -16.93 -7.51
CA ALA A 121 -2.91 -16.98 -6.20
C ALA A 121 -2.27 -16.00 -5.20
N ALA A 122 -0.94 -15.99 -5.08
CA ALA A 122 -0.23 -15.06 -4.21
C ALA A 122 -0.38 -13.59 -4.64
N ALA A 123 -0.38 -13.30 -5.95
CA ALA A 123 -0.61 -11.96 -6.47
C ALA A 123 -2.04 -11.47 -6.18
N CYS A 124 -3.06 -12.32 -6.37
CA CYS A 124 -4.44 -12.03 -6.02
C CYS A 124 -4.59 -11.75 -4.51
N LEU A 125 -3.96 -12.57 -3.67
CA LEU A 125 -4.01 -12.41 -2.21
C LEU A 125 -3.37 -11.11 -1.77
N TYR A 126 -2.22 -10.75 -2.36
CA TYR A 126 -1.56 -9.47 -2.08
C TYR A 126 -2.44 -8.27 -2.47
N ILE A 127 -3.16 -8.33 -3.60
CA ILE A 127 -4.13 -7.29 -3.97
C ILE A 127 -5.25 -7.19 -2.93
N ALA A 128 -5.83 -8.33 -2.53
CA ALA A 128 -6.90 -8.35 -1.52
C ALA A 128 -6.43 -7.77 -0.18
N CYS A 129 -5.21 -8.10 0.26
CA CYS A 129 -4.61 -7.54 1.48
C CYS A 129 -4.42 -6.02 1.42
N ARG A 130 -4.21 -5.44 0.22
CA ARG A 130 -4.07 -3.99 0.02
C ARG A 130 -5.40 -3.26 -0.16
N VAL A 131 -6.40 -3.91 -0.76
CA VAL A 131 -7.72 -3.32 -1.05
C VAL A 131 -8.68 -3.43 0.13
N ALA A 132 -8.46 -4.39 1.03
CA ALA A 132 -9.27 -4.54 2.24
C ALA A 132 -9.38 -3.23 3.04
N LYS A 133 -10.51 -3.06 3.74
CA LYS A 133 -10.78 -1.87 4.58
C LYS A 133 -9.65 -1.62 5.58
N ASP A 134 -9.15 -2.70 6.19
CA ASP A 134 -7.96 -2.69 7.03
C ASP A 134 -6.77 -3.30 6.28
N PRO A 135 -5.83 -2.48 5.78
CA PRO A 135 -4.68 -2.98 5.03
C PRO A 135 -3.80 -3.86 5.93
N LYS A 136 -3.51 -5.07 5.47
CA LYS A 136 -2.71 -6.03 6.25
C LYS A 136 -1.22 -5.74 6.07
N PRO A 137 -0.39 -5.91 7.11
CA PRO A 137 1.03 -5.55 7.08
C PRO A 137 1.86 -6.64 6.38
N PHE A 138 1.55 -6.97 5.13
CA PHE A 138 2.33 -7.90 4.30
C PHE A 138 3.00 -7.17 3.12
N LEU A 139 4.23 -7.56 2.84
CA LEU A 139 5.02 -7.09 1.70
C LEU A 139 5.04 -8.18 0.64
N LEU A 140 5.20 -7.78 -0.63
CA LEU A 140 5.34 -8.72 -1.73
C LEU A 140 6.51 -9.71 -1.56
N ILE A 141 7.56 -9.28 -0.85
CA ILE A 141 8.72 -10.15 -0.54
C ILE A 141 8.35 -11.30 0.40
N ASP A 142 7.39 -11.12 1.30
CA ASP A 142 6.97 -12.19 2.22
C ASP A 142 6.37 -13.36 1.43
N PHE A 143 5.55 -13.07 0.40
CA PHE A 143 4.98 -14.08 -0.49
C PHE A 143 6.03 -14.74 -1.39
N SER A 144 7.04 -13.98 -1.80
CA SER A 144 8.16 -14.48 -2.59
C SER A 144 9.04 -15.45 -1.80
N GLU A 145 9.25 -15.21 -0.51
CA GLU A 145 9.94 -16.13 0.39
C GLU A 145 9.17 -17.43 0.57
N TYR A 146 7.86 -17.36 0.82
CA TYR A 146 7.00 -18.55 0.94
C TYR A 146 7.02 -19.41 -0.33
N LEU A 147 6.90 -18.79 -1.51
CA LEU A 147 6.94 -19.52 -2.79
C LEU A 147 8.37 -19.90 -3.24
N SER A 148 9.41 -19.36 -2.60
CA SER A 148 10.81 -19.48 -3.03
C SER A 148 11.04 -19.05 -4.48
N ILE A 149 10.44 -17.93 -4.89
CA ILE A 149 10.53 -17.37 -6.25
C ILE A 149 11.10 -15.95 -6.18
N ASN A 150 11.86 -15.52 -7.18
CA ASN A 150 12.35 -14.14 -7.28
C ASN A 150 11.20 -13.10 -7.21
N VAL A 151 11.34 -12.10 -6.33
CA VAL A 151 10.35 -11.02 -6.12
C VAL A 151 10.00 -10.30 -7.44
N TYR A 152 10.96 -10.14 -8.35
CA TYR A 152 10.75 -9.48 -9.64
C TYR A 152 9.77 -10.23 -10.55
N VAL A 153 9.82 -11.57 -10.53
CA VAL A 153 8.89 -12.39 -11.33
C VAL A 153 7.48 -12.26 -10.77
N LEU A 154 7.34 -12.34 -9.43
CA LEU A 154 6.05 -12.14 -8.78
C LEU A 154 5.52 -10.71 -8.97
N GLY A 155 6.41 -9.71 -8.93
CA GLY A 155 6.09 -8.31 -9.21
C GLY A 155 5.59 -8.07 -10.63
N ALA A 156 6.18 -8.73 -11.63
CA ALA A 156 5.70 -8.64 -13.01
C ALA A 156 4.30 -9.24 -13.16
N VAL A 157 4.04 -10.41 -12.55
CA VAL A 157 2.71 -11.03 -12.53
C VAL A 157 1.70 -10.12 -11.83
N PHE A 158 2.07 -9.54 -10.69
CA PHE A 158 1.22 -8.58 -9.96
C PHE A 158 0.86 -7.35 -10.81
N LEU A 159 1.84 -6.71 -11.47
CA LEU A 159 1.58 -5.52 -12.29
C LEU A 159 0.65 -5.84 -13.47
N GLN A 160 0.88 -6.97 -14.14
CA GLN A 160 0.02 -7.43 -15.23
C GLN A 160 -1.39 -7.78 -14.74
N LEU A 161 -1.51 -8.34 -13.54
CA LEU A 161 -2.82 -8.63 -12.93
C LEU A 161 -3.56 -7.34 -12.58
N CYS A 162 -2.87 -6.32 -12.06
CA CYS A 162 -3.45 -5.00 -11.81
C CYS A 162 -3.95 -4.33 -13.09
N GLN A 163 -3.21 -4.46 -14.20
CA GLN A 163 -3.66 -3.99 -15.51
C GLN A 163 -4.90 -4.75 -15.98
N LEU A 164 -4.90 -6.08 -15.84
CA LEU A 164 -6.04 -6.93 -16.21
C LEU A 164 -7.29 -6.59 -15.40
N LEU A 165 -7.17 -6.32 -14.11
CA LEU A 165 -8.31 -5.98 -13.24
C LEU A 165 -8.71 -4.50 -13.34
N SER A 166 -8.10 -3.70 -14.23
CA SER A 166 -8.27 -2.25 -14.36
C SER A 166 -8.07 -1.48 -13.04
N LEU A 167 -7.24 -2.04 -12.13
CA LEU A 167 -6.92 -1.43 -10.84
C LEU A 167 -5.75 -0.44 -10.92
N GLY A 168 -5.16 -0.25 -12.11
CA GLY A 168 -4.05 0.67 -12.33
C GLY A 168 -4.35 2.12 -11.96
N GLU A 169 -5.62 2.52 -12.09
CA GLU A 169 -6.11 3.87 -11.74
C GLU A 169 -6.74 3.94 -10.34
N HIS A 170 -6.89 2.79 -9.66
CA HIS A 170 -7.61 2.76 -8.40
C HIS A 170 -6.76 3.45 -7.30
N PRO A 171 -7.35 4.38 -6.51
CA PRO A 171 -6.62 5.18 -5.53
C PRO A 171 -5.82 4.37 -4.51
N THR A 172 -6.22 3.12 -4.23
CA THR A 172 -5.54 2.26 -3.25
C THR A 172 -4.23 1.66 -3.76
N ILE A 173 -4.07 1.46 -5.08
CA ILE A 173 -2.85 0.89 -5.66
C ILE A 173 -1.83 2.00 -5.95
N ILE A 174 -2.30 3.15 -6.46
CA ILE A 174 -1.49 4.33 -6.74
C ILE A 174 -0.91 4.93 -5.45
N LYS A 175 -1.68 4.96 -4.37
CA LYS A 175 -1.21 5.54 -3.11
C LYS A 175 0.02 4.80 -2.59
N PRO A 176 1.10 5.52 -2.24
CA PRO A 176 2.28 4.90 -1.65
C PRO A 176 1.87 4.19 -0.36
N VAL A 177 2.39 2.99 -0.16
CA VAL A 177 2.09 2.21 1.05
C VAL A 177 2.66 2.94 2.26
N ASP A 178 1.82 3.16 3.28
CA ASP A 178 2.24 3.78 4.52
C ASP A 178 3.16 2.83 5.32
N PRO A 179 4.42 3.21 5.59
CA PRO A 179 5.39 2.36 6.28
C PRO A 179 5.04 2.09 7.75
N SER A 180 4.15 2.89 8.35
CA SER A 180 3.67 2.73 9.72
C SER A 180 2.98 1.38 9.95
N LEU A 181 2.31 0.83 8.93
CA LEU A 181 1.59 -0.44 9.02
C LEU A 181 2.52 -1.61 9.38
N TYR A 182 3.77 -1.56 8.94
CA TYR A 182 4.71 -2.68 9.10
C TYR A 182 5.47 -2.67 10.44
N ILE A 183 5.46 -1.55 11.18
CA ILE A 183 6.26 -1.40 12.39
C ILE A 183 5.92 -2.44 13.44
N SER A 184 4.63 -2.60 13.77
CA SER A 184 4.22 -3.52 14.83
C SER A 184 4.72 -4.94 14.58
N ARG A 185 4.60 -5.41 13.33
CA ARG A 185 5.08 -6.73 12.90
C ARG A 185 6.60 -6.85 12.99
N PHE A 186 7.34 -5.85 12.54
CA PHE A 186 8.79 -5.88 12.57
C PHE A 186 9.35 -5.79 14.00
N THR A 187 8.72 -5.02 14.88
CA THR A 187 9.08 -4.95 16.30
C THR A 187 8.85 -6.30 16.97
N GLU A 188 7.71 -6.96 16.72
CA GLU A 188 7.43 -8.31 17.25
C GLU A 188 8.46 -9.33 16.77
N LYS A 189 8.85 -9.30 15.49
CA LYS A 189 9.90 -10.18 14.94
C LYS A 189 11.29 -9.89 15.56
N LEU A 190 11.62 -8.63 15.83
CA LEU A 190 12.93 -8.22 16.35
C LEU A 190 13.09 -8.55 17.84
N LEU A 191 12.12 -8.11 18.66
CA LEU A 191 12.20 -8.22 20.12
C LEU A 191 11.66 -9.55 20.64
N LYS A 192 10.99 -10.36 19.80
CA LYS A 192 10.26 -11.59 20.17
C LYS A 192 9.20 -11.37 21.27
N GLN A 193 8.94 -10.12 21.62
CA GLN A 193 8.03 -9.66 22.66
C GLN A 193 7.33 -8.38 22.19
N ARG A 194 6.09 -8.18 22.65
CA ARG A 194 5.30 -6.98 22.35
C ARG A 194 5.76 -5.79 23.18
N ASN A 195 6.73 -5.05 22.67
CA ASN A 195 7.19 -3.80 23.28
C ASN A 195 6.50 -2.58 22.63
N MET A 196 5.37 -2.18 23.22
CA MET A 196 4.56 -1.07 22.71
C MET A 196 5.31 0.26 22.69
N LYS A 197 6.21 0.50 23.66
CA LYS A 197 7.03 1.72 23.73
C LYS A 197 7.93 1.88 22.50
N VAL A 198 8.65 0.82 22.12
CA VAL A 198 9.55 0.81 20.94
C VAL A 198 8.75 0.99 19.65
N SER A 199 7.63 0.28 19.51
CA SER A 199 6.75 0.44 18.34
C SER A 199 6.19 1.86 18.23
N GLN A 200 5.77 2.46 19.34
CA GLN A 200 5.21 3.80 19.35
C GLN A 200 6.26 4.87 18.99
N THR A 201 7.46 4.79 19.57
CA THR A 201 8.58 5.68 19.20
C THR A 201 8.96 5.51 17.73
N ALA A 202 8.99 4.27 17.21
CA ALA A 202 9.27 4.03 15.79
C ALA A 202 8.19 4.63 14.87
N LEU A 203 6.90 4.59 15.28
CA LEU A 203 5.82 5.24 14.54
C LEU A 203 5.98 6.77 14.50
N TYR A 204 6.41 7.39 15.61
CA TYR A 204 6.69 8.82 15.64
C TYR A 204 7.85 9.20 14.73
N LEU A 205 8.93 8.43 14.76
CA LEU A 205 10.05 8.60 13.84
C LEU A 205 9.60 8.52 12.39
N ILE A 206 8.83 7.49 12.01
CA ILE A 206 8.30 7.38 10.63
C ILE A 206 7.44 8.59 10.25
N ALA A 207 6.55 9.04 11.14
CA ALA A 207 5.73 10.21 10.87
C ALA A 207 6.58 11.46 10.64
N ARG A 208 7.72 11.59 11.34
CA ARG A 208 8.68 12.65 11.12
C ARG A 208 9.44 12.49 9.79
N MET A 209 9.94 11.29 9.50
CA MET A 209 10.59 10.96 8.23
C MET A 209 9.67 11.23 7.02
N LYS A 210 8.36 11.06 7.18
CA LYS A 210 7.36 11.42 6.16
C LYS A 210 7.31 12.93 5.90
N ARG A 211 7.35 13.76 6.96
CA ARG A 211 7.38 15.23 6.87
C ARG A 211 8.71 15.74 6.28
N ASP A 212 9.82 15.08 6.61
CA ASP A 212 11.14 15.40 6.08
C ASP A 212 11.35 14.88 4.63
N TRP A 213 10.27 14.53 3.90
CA TRP A 213 10.29 14.02 2.52
C TRP A 213 11.22 12.83 2.28
N MET A 214 11.47 12.04 3.32
CA MET A 214 12.26 10.81 3.21
C MET A 214 11.44 9.61 2.75
N GLN A 215 10.11 9.71 2.60
CA GLN A 215 9.28 8.60 2.13
C GLN A 215 9.26 8.47 0.60
N THR A 216 9.15 9.59 -0.11
CA THR A 216 8.88 9.60 -1.55
C THR A 216 10.01 8.97 -2.35
N GLY A 217 9.67 8.12 -3.32
CA GLY A 217 10.61 7.46 -4.23
C GLY A 217 11.52 6.40 -3.59
N ARG A 218 11.31 6.06 -2.31
CA ARG A 218 12.14 5.10 -1.56
C ARG A 218 11.31 3.90 -1.11
N LYS A 219 11.95 2.74 -0.97
CA LYS A 219 11.29 1.50 -0.51
C LYS A 219 10.89 1.66 0.98
N PRO A 220 9.60 1.46 1.35
CA PRO A 220 9.11 1.70 2.72
C PRO A 220 9.83 0.84 3.77
N SER A 221 10.20 -0.40 3.42
CA SER A 221 10.96 -1.30 4.29
C SER A 221 12.23 -0.62 4.83
N GLY A 222 12.98 0.10 3.98
CA GLY A 222 14.22 0.78 4.38
C GLY A 222 14.01 1.81 5.50
N LEU A 223 12.91 2.55 5.45
CA LEU A 223 12.55 3.56 6.46
C LEU A 223 12.08 2.90 7.75
N CYS A 224 11.29 1.83 7.65
CA CYS A 224 10.90 1.02 8.81
C CYS A 224 12.12 0.49 9.55
N GLY A 225 13.12 -0.02 8.82
CA GLY A 225 14.37 -0.53 9.40
C GLY A 225 15.17 0.56 10.12
N ALA A 226 15.31 1.74 9.51
CA ALA A 226 16.01 2.86 10.14
C ALA A 226 15.28 3.36 11.40
N ALA A 227 13.96 3.55 11.33
CA ALA A 227 13.16 3.98 12.46
C ALA A 227 13.18 2.95 13.61
N LEU A 228 13.14 1.65 13.28
CA LEU A 228 13.21 0.58 14.27
C LEU A 228 14.59 0.51 14.94
N TYR A 229 15.67 0.69 14.18
CA TYR A 229 17.03 0.74 14.72
C TYR A 229 17.20 1.87 15.74
N VAL A 230 16.81 3.10 15.36
CA VAL A 230 16.92 4.28 16.23
C VAL A 230 16.04 4.10 17.47
N SER A 231 14.80 3.64 17.30
CA SER A 231 13.87 3.40 18.42
C SER A 231 14.41 2.34 19.38
N ALA A 232 14.92 1.22 18.88
CA ALA A 232 15.48 0.17 19.72
C ALA A 232 16.67 0.67 20.55
N LEU A 233 17.58 1.43 19.94
CA LEU A 233 18.71 2.05 20.62
C LEU A 233 18.26 3.05 21.71
N SER A 234 17.21 3.81 21.44
CA SER A 234 16.66 4.78 22.40
C SER A 234 16.14 4.13 23.68
N HIS A 235 15.56 2.93 23.56
CA HIS A 235 15.02 2.18 24.69
C HIS A 235 16.05 1.23 25.33
N GLY A 236 17.34 1.38 25.00
CA GLY A 236 18.44 0.61 25.60
C GLY A 236 18.67 -0.78 24.97
N TYR A 237 18.06 -1.09 23.83
CA TYR A 237 18.32 -2.34 23.12
C TYR A 237 19.40 -2.15 22.04
N SER A 238 20.53 -2.83 22.20
CA SER A 238 21.60 -2.86 21.20
C SER A 238 21.39 -4.03 20.23
N PHE A 239 21.02 -3.72 18.99
CA PHE A 239 20.96 -4.70 17.90
C PHE A 239 22.05 -4.43 16.86
N SER A 240 22.55 -5.48 16.22
CA SER A 240 23.41 -5.29 15.06
C SER A 240 22.59 -4.84 13.85
N LYS A 241 23.22 -4.10 12.94
CA LYS A 241 22.59 -3.74 11.66
C LYS A 241 22.16 -4.99 10.87
N THR A 242 22.90 -6.09 11.02
CA THR A 242 22.61 -7.36 10.34
C THR A 242 21.30 -7.99 10.82
N ASP A 243 20.94 -7.83 12.10
CA ASP A 243 19.71 -8.40 12.65
C ASP A 243 18.47 -7.69 12.10
N ILE A 244 18.55 -6.38 11.96
CA ILE A 244 17.46 -5.57 11.37
C ILE A 244 17.32 -5.87 9.88
N VAL A 245 18.46 -5.97 9.17
CA VAL A 245 18.50 -6.33 7.75
C VAL A 245 17.78 -7.65 7.48
N LYS A 246 17.98 -8.67 8.31
CA LYS A 246 17.31 -9.98 8.19
C LYS A 246 15.79 -9.88 8.28
N ILE A 247 15.27 -9.01 9.15
CA ILE A 247 13.83 -8.87 9.41
C ILE A 247 13.14 -8.02 8.34
N VAL A 248 13.81 -6.97 7.88
CA VAL A 248 13.26 -5.97 6.97
C VAL A 248 13.53 -6.31 5.50
N HIS A 249 14.38 -7.31 5.25
CA HIS A 249 14.77 -7.82 3.94
C HIS A 249 15.31 -6.71 3.01
N ILE A 250 16.33 -5.99 3.49
CA ILE A 250 17.05 -4.93 2.77
C ILE A 250 18.57 -5.13 2.88
N CYS A 251 19.37 -4.51 2.00
CA CYS A 251 20.82 -4.54 2.16
C CYS A 251 21.29 -3.60 3.29
N GLU A 252 22.37 -3.95 3.98
CA GLU A 252 22.95 -3.14 5.07
C GLU A 252 23.37 -1.74 4.60
N MET A 253 23.89 -1.63 3.38
CA MET A 253 24.22 -0.33 2.77
C MET A 253 22.98 0.56 2.61
N THR A 254 21.82 -0.03 2.30
CA THR A 254 20.56 0.72 2.18
C THR A 254 20.10 1.22 3.54
N LEU A 255 20.22 0.40 4.58
CA LEU A 255 19.93 0.81 5.96
C LEU A 255 20.83 1.97 6.40
N THR A 256 22.14 1.83 6.18
CA THR A 256 23.14 2.86 6.55
C THR A 256 22.90 4.17 5.80
N LYS A 257 22.57 4.11 4.50
CA LYS A 257 22.19 5.31 3.73
C LYS A 257 20.98 6.03 4.31
N ARG A 258 19.96 5.29 4.80
CA ARG A 258 18.77 5.88 5.42
C ARG A 258 19.05 6.50 6.79
N LEU A 259 19.96 5.91 7.57
CA LEU A 259 20.40 6.46 8.85
C LEU A 259 21.18 7.77 8.66
N ILE A 260 22.14 7.79 7.74
CA ILE A 260 22.90 9.01 7.40
C ILE A 260 21.96 10.10 6.86
N GLU A 261 20.97 9.73 6.06
CA GLU A 261 20.00 10.68 5.54
C GLU A 261 19.16 11.32 6.65
N PHE A 262 18.72 10.53 7.63
CA PHE A 262 18.01 11.03 8.81
C PHE A 262 18.88 11.92 9.70
N GLU A 263 20.15 11.57 9.87
CA GLU A 263 21.12 12.39 10.62
C GLU A 263 21.31 13.78 9.99
N ASN A 264 21.22 13.87 8.66
CA ASN A 264 21.37 15.13 7.92
C ASN A 264 20.11 16.00 7.87
N THR A 265 18.97 15.54 8.43
CA THR A 265 17.77 16.39 8.54
C THR A 265 17.77 17.18 9.84
N ASP A 266 17.04 18.29 9.89
CA ASP A 266 16.87 19.11 11.11
C ASP A 266 16.28 18.30 12.29
N SER A 267 15.63 17.18 11.98
CA SER A 267 15.08 16.24 12.95
C SER A 267 16.13 15.33 13.58
N GLY A 268 17.28 15.14 12.94
CA GLY A 268 18.37 14.29 13.41
C GLY A 268 19.12 14.85 14.60
N SER A 269 19.12 16.18 14.79
CA SER A 269 19.74 16.85 15.94
C SER A 269 18.88 16.87 17.20
N LEU A 270 17.60 16.51 17.10
CA LEU A 270 16.68 16.50 18.25
C LEU A 270 16.91 15.27 19.13
N THR A 271 16.77 15.45 20.44
CA THR A 271 16.76 14.30 21.36
C THR A 271 15.48 13.47 21.17
N ILE A 272 15.53 12.18 21.52
CA ILE A 272 14.38 11.29 21.38
C ILE A 272 13.19 11.73 22.24
N GLU A 273 13.48 12.34 23.40
CA GLU A 273 12.49 12.89 24.32
C GLU A 273 11.78 14.10 23.71
N GLU A 274 12.54 15.03 23.12
CA GLU A 274 12.00 16.16 22.36
C GLU A 274 11.20 15.71 21.13
N LEU A 275 11.67 14.68 20.42
CA LEU A 275 10.95 14.07 19.30
C LEU A 275 9.60 13.50 19.73
N THR A 276 9.57 12.82 20.87
CA THR A 276 8.34 12.24 21.42
C THR A 276 7.39 13.34 21.89
N LYS A 277 7.91 14.37 22.56
CA LYS A 277 7.14 15.54 22.99
C LYS A 277 6.54 16.29 21.80
N ASN A 278 7.34 16.63 20.79
CA ASN A 278 6.89 17.28 19.55
C ASN A 278 5.82 16.44 18.83
N ALA A 279 5.94 15.11 18.85
CA ALA A 279 4.95 14.24 18.22
C ALA A 279 3.61 14.19 18.99
N VAL A 280 3.65 14.32 20.32
CA VAL A 280 2.46 14.45 21.18
C VAL A 280 1.82 15.82 20.98
N GLU A 281 2.60 16.89 21.03
CA GLU A 281 2.15 18.26 20.76
C GLU A 281 1.51 18.35 19.37
N LEU A 282 2.09 17.73 18.33
CA LEU A 282 1.50 17.70 16.99
C LEU A 282 0.20 16.88 16.88
N ARG A 283 -0.01 15.90 17.77
CA ARG A 283 -1.28 15.16 17.86
C ARG A 283 -2.35 15.95 18.61
N GLU A 284 -1.95 16.73 19.60
CA GLU A 284 -2.82 17.59 20.39
C GLU A 284 -3.14 18.91 19.65
N SER A 285 -2.21 19.37 18.81
CA SER A 285 -2.34 20.56 17.96
C SER A 285 -3.13 20.30 16.68
N VAL A 286 -3.97 19.26 16.62
CA VAL A 286 -5.05 19.23 15.62
C VAL A 286 -5.88 20.47 15.90
N PRO A 287 -5.83 21.55 15.09
CA PRO A 287 -6.28 22.82 15.59
C PRO A 287 -7.81 22.85 15.59
N SER A 288 -8.36 22.90 16.80
CA SER A 288 -9.51 23.74 17.16
C SER A 288 -9.10 25.22 17.31
N VAL A 289 -7.99 25.65 16.70
CA VAL A 289 -7.47 27.02 16.81
C VAL A 289 -7.67 27.75 15.47
N GLY A 290 -8.57 28.73 15.50
CA GLY A 290 -9.00 29.51 14.36
C GLY A 290 -7.85 30.21 13.65
N VAL A 291 -7.68 29.89 12.37
CA VAL A 291 -6.87 30.69 11.45
C VAL A 291 -7.80 31.65 10.74
N SER A 292 -7.45 32.94 10.82
CA SER A 292 -8.20 34.09 10.33
C SER A 292 -8.83 33.87 8.95
N GLN A 293 -10.16 34.01 8.91
CA GLN A 293 -10.96 34.06 7.70
C GLN A 293 -10.51 35.24 6.81
N LYS A 294 -9.61 34.97 5.87
CA LYS A 294 -9.57 35.79 4.65
C LYS A 294 -10.48 35.10 3.65
N SER A 295 -11.62 35.73 3.40
CA SER A 295 -12.61 35.39 2.38
C SER A 295 -11.96 35.39 0.99
N GLY A 296 -11.34 34.28 0.62
CA GLY A 296 -10.75 34.07 -0.70
C GLY A 296 -11.47 32.93 -1.39
N GLU A 297 -11.74 33.10 -2.68
CA GLU A 297 -12.25 32.08 -3.58
C GLU A 297 -11.41 30.80 -3.43
N VAL A 298 -12.07 29.63 -3.33
CA VAL A 298 -11.38 28.34 -3.27
C VAL A 298 -10.65 28.05 -4.59
N LEU A 299 -9.41 27.58 -4.48
CA LEU A 299 -8.49 27.23 -5.58
C LEU A 299 -8.47 25.72 -5.89
N CYS A 300 -9.30 24.92 -5.21
CA CYS A 300 -9.43 23.48 -5.47
C CYS A 300 -10.45 23.17 -6.57
N GLU A 301 -10.52 21.92 -7.02
CA GLU A 301 -11.50 21.42 -8.01
C GLU A 301 -12.97 21.76 -7.64
N HIS A 302 -13.24 21.92 -6.35
CA HIS A 302 -14.53 22.32 -5.78
C HIS A 302 -14.85 23.82 -5.90
N LYS A 303 -14.18 24.54 -6.82
CA LYS A 303 -14.41 25.97 -7.03
C LYS A 303 -15.86 26.32 -7.39
N ASN A 304 -16.54 25.43 -8.11
CA ASN A 304 -17.91 25.64 -8.59
C ASN A 304 -18.98 24.98 -7.70
N SER A 305 -18.60 24.27 -6.63
CA SER A 305 -19.54 23.53 -5.80
C SER A 305 -20.03 24.31 -4.56
N GLY A 306 -19.64 25.58 -4.40
CA GLY A 306 -20.13 26.46 -3.33
C GLY A 306 -19.58 26.15 -1.92
N GLU A 307 -18.55 25.30 -1.83
CA GLU A 307 -17.94 24.92 -0.55
C GLU A 307 -17.13 26.08 0.06
N PRO A 308 -17.25 26.35 1.38
CA PRO A 308 -16.52 27.43 2.02
C PRO A 308 -15.01 27.16 2.01
N HIS A 309 -14.25 28.24 1.85
CA HIS A 309 -12.80 28.23 2.06
C HIS A 309 -12.49 27.83 3.50
N PHE A 310 -11.57 26.87 3.66
CA PHE A 310 -11.11 26.41 4.97
C PHE A 310 -9.73 26.95 5.30
N ALA A 311 -8.70 26.55 4.53
CA ALA A 311 -7.33 26.99 4.73
C ALA A 311 -6.50 26.80 3.45
N HIS A 312 -5.47 27.64 3.27
CA HIS A 312 -4.55 27.58 2.11
C HIS A 312 -5.22 27.59 0.73
N GLY A 313 -6.41 28.19 0.61
CA GLY A 313 -7.16 28.24 -0.65
C GLY A 313 -7.90 26.94 -0.97
N LEU A 314 -7.99 25.98 -0.03
CA LEU A 314 -8.68 24.70 -0.23
C LEU A 314 -9.99 24.67 0.55
N CYS A 315 -11.00 23.98 0.02
CA CYS A 315 -12.16 23.56 0.80
C CYS A 315 -11.74 22.50 1.84
N ARG A 316 -12.59 22.25 2.84
CA ARG A 316 -12.25 21.35 3.96
C ARG A 316 -11.89 19.93 3.51
N THR A 317 -12.60 19.37 2.55
CA THR A 317 -12.33 18.01 2.03
C THR A 317 -10.99 17.94 1.30
N CYS A 318 -10.67 18.94 0.48
CA CYS A 318 -9.37 19.04 -0.20
C CYS A 318 -8.24 19.34 0.77
N TYR A 319 -8.49 20.13 1.81
CA TYR A 319 -7.51 20.41 2.85
C TYR A 319 -7.18 19.15 3.65
N ASP A 320 -8.19 18.37 4.07
CA ASP A 320 -7.99 17.11 4.78
C ASP A 320 -7.26 16.08 3.90
N ALA A 321 -7.60 16.02 2.61
CA ALA A 321 -6.88 15.21 1.64
C ALA A 321 -5.42 15.66 1.49
N PHE A 322 -5.17 16.98 1.38
CA PHE A 322 -3.84 17.56 1.32
C PHE A 322 -3.03 17.25 2.57
N ILE A 323 -3.57 17.43 3.77
CA ILE A 323 -2.87 17.11 5.02
C ILE A 323 -2.57 15.61 5.11
N LYS A 324 -3.49 14.75 4.69
CA LYS A 324 -3.30 13.29 4.69
C LYS A 324 -2.23 12.83 3.70
N LEU A 325 -2.16 13.46 2.53
CA LEU A 325 -1.16 13.18 1.49
C LEU A 325 0.21 13.77 1.84
N SER A 326 0.25 15.06 2.17
CA SER A 326 1.48 15.82 2.38
C SER A 326 2.07 15.67 3.78
N GLY A 327 1.28 15.25 4.77
CA GLY A 327 1.74 15.06 6.16
C GLY A 327 1.75 16.33 7.02
N GLY A 328 1.16 17.43 6.52
CA GLY A 328 1.10 18.74 7.17
C GLY A 328 1.86 19.83 6.41
N LEU A 329 1.66 21.09 6.83
CA LEU A 329 2.41 22.26 6.34
C LEU A 329 3.59 22.66 7.25
N HIS A 330 3.68 22.06 8.45
CA HIS A 330 4.70 22.41 9.43
C HIS A 330 5.81 21.34 9.41
N GLY A 331 6.94 21.70 8.81
CA GLY A 331 8.18 20.92 8.81
C GLY A 331 8.45 20.22 7.47
N GLY A 332 9.55 20.61 6.82
CA GLY A 332 10.05 19.98 5.59
C GLY A 332 9.64 20.70 4.31
N SER A 333 9.80 22.02 4.20
CA SER A 333 9.48 22.76 2.96
C SER A 333 10.29 22.31 1.73
N GLU A 334 11.36 21.54 1.94
CA GLU A 334 12.33 21.19 0.91
C GLU A 334 12.71 19.72 0.99
N PRO A 335 12.53 18.94 -0.09
CA PRO A 335 13.00 17.56 -0.12
C PRO A 335 14.53 17.50 -0.01
N PRO A 336 15.12 16.41 0.54
CA PRO A 336 16.58 16.28 0.67
C PRO A 336 17.37 16.46 -0.65
N ALA A 337 16.72 16.23 -1.78
CA ALA A 337 17.29 16.51 -3.11
C ALA A 337 17.41 18.03 -3.39
N PHE A 338 16.41 18.82 -2.99
CA PHE A 338 16.44 20.27 -3.08
C PHE A 338 17.50 20.85 -2.15
N GLN A 339 17.57 20.40 -0.90
CA GLN A 339 18.60 20.84 0.05
C GLN A 339 20.02 20.50 -0.42
N ARG A 340 20.22 19.35 -1.08
CA ARG A 340 21.51 19.00 -1.70
C ARG A 340 21.85 19.93 -2.86
N ALA A 341 20.89 20.17 -3.76
CA ALA A 341 21.08 21.10 -4.87
C ALA A 341 21.37 22.52 -4.37
N GLU A 342 20.72 22.97 -3.30
CA GLU A 342 20.94 24.29 -2.72
C GLU A 342 22.31 24.37 -2.02
N LYS A 343 22.72 23.34 -1.27
CA LYS A 343 24.07 23.24 -0.71
C LYS A 343 25.15 23.24 -1.81
N GLU A 344 24.92 22.53 -2.91
CA GLU A 344 25.80 22.55 -4.08
C GLU A 344 25.84 23.93 -4.74
N ARG A 345 24.70 24.61 -4.90
CA ARG A 345 24.64 25.99 -5.40
C ARG A 345 25.40 26.96 -4.50
N ILE A 346 25.19 26.90 -3.18
CA ILE A 346 25.89 27.74 -2.20
C ILE A 346 27.39 27.43 -2.21
N ALA A 347 27.78 26.16 -2.30
CA ALA A 347 29.19 25.76 -2.41
C ALA A 347 29.81 26.32 -3.71
N MET A 348 29.14 26.16 -4.86
CA MET A 348 29.58 26.75 -6.13
C MET A 348 29.66 28.28 -6.05
N GLU A 349 28.69 28.95 -5.43
CA GLU A 349 28.72 30.40 -5.25
C GLU A 349 29.85 30.87 -4.33
N SER A 350 30.11 30.13 -3.25
CA SER A 350 31.23 30.40 -2.34
C SER A 350 32.58 30.21 -3.01
N THR A 351 32.74 29.18 -3.86
CA THR A 351 33.96 28.97 -4.66
C THR A 351 34.13 30.05 -5.71
N ASN A 352 33.06 30.49 -6.38
CA ASN A 352 33.10 31.60 -7.33
C ASN A 352 33.43 32.94 -6.65
N LYS A 353 32.89 33.21 -5.44
CA LYS A 353 33.26 34.39 -4.65
C LYS A 353 34.74 34.33 -4.23
N ALA A 354 35.22 33.18 -3.78
CA ALA A 354 36.63 32.99 -3.43
C ALA A 354 37.56 33.17 -4.65
N MET A 355 37.21 32.62 -5.82
CA MET A 355 37.95 32.80 -7.07
C MET A 355 37.94 34.26 -7.54
N ASN A 356 36.80 34.94 -7.46
CA ASN A 356 36.71 36.37 -7.78
C ASN A 356 37.54 37.22 -6.83
N GLN A 357 37.55 36.91 -5.52
CA GLN A 357 38.34 37.65 -4.53
C GLN A 357 39.85 37.42 -4.74
N VAL A 358 40.26 36.21 -5.12
CA VAL A 358 41.65 35.90 -5.52
C VAL A 358 42.02 36.61 -6.82
N CYS A 359 41.13 36.67 -7.82
CA CYS A 359 41.34 37.41 -9.07
C CYS A 359 41.47 38.92 -8.82
N ILE A 360 40.61 39.51 -7.99
CA ILE A 360 40.67 40.91 -7.59
C ILE A 360 41.99 41.19 -6.85
N SER A 361 42.38 40.33 -5.89
CA SER A 361 43.66 40.44 -5.18
C SER A 361 44.88 40.38 -6.12
N LYS A 362 44.88 39.47 -7.10
CA LYS A 362 45.93 39.39 -8.12
C LYS A 362 45.95 40.63 -9.02
N ARG A 363 44.79 41.16 -9.39
CA ARG A 363 44.66 42.36 -10.24
C ARG A 363 45.12 43.63 -9.52
N VAL A 364 44.77 43.79 -8.24
CA VAL A 364 45.24 44.88 -7.37
C VAL A 364 46.74 44.80 -7.13
N LYS A 365 47.31 43.61 -6.90
CA LYS A 365 48.77 43.43 -6.79
C LYS A 365 49.51 43.74 -8.09
N THR A 366 48.89 43.48 -9.24
CA THR A 366 49.47 43.79 -10.57
C THR A 366 49.40 45.30 -10.85
N LEU A 367 48.29 45.96 -10.53
CA LEU A 367 48.14 47.42 -10.62
C LEU A 367 49.08 48.17 -9.68
N ASN A 368 49.24 47.73 -8.43
CA ASN A 368 50.19 48.33 -7.49
C ASN A 368 51.65 48.12 -7.90
N ARG A 369 51.97 47.06 -8.66
CA ARG A 369 53.30 46.90 -9.28
C ARG A 369 53.52 47.84 -10.47
N GLN A 370 52.47 48.20 -11.20
CA GLN A 370 52.55 49.14 -12.32
C GLN A 370 52.57 50.61 -11.87
N LEU A 371 52.01 50.92 -10.70
CA LEU A 371 51.98 52.27 -10.12
C LEU A 371 53.21 52.62 -9.27
N ASN A 372 54.12 51.66 -9.02
CA ASN A 372 55.37 51.93 -8.30
C ASN A 372 56.46 52.42 -9.28
N VAL A 373 56.23 53.59 -9.87
CA VAL A 373 57.28 54.43 -10.43
C VAL A 373 57.88 55.20 -9.27
N SER A 374 59.20 55.09 -9.13
CA SER A 374 60.06 55.65 -8.09
C SER A 374 59.85 57.16 -7.81
N PRO A 375 60.14 57.63 -6.58
CA PRO A 375 59.99 59.02 -6.19
C PRO A 375 60.95 59.91 -6.99
N ILE A 376 60.41 60.94 -7.65
CA ILE A 376 61.21 61.98 -8.29
C ILE A 376 61.93 62.75 -7.18
N SER A 377 63.25 62.63 -7.17
CA SER A 377 64.19 63.34 -6.31
C SER A 377 64.10 64.86 -6.48
N ALA A 378 64.25 65.56 -5.36
CA ALA A 378 64.32 67.00 -5.23
C ALA A 378 65.23 67.70 -6.27
N CYS A 379 64.71 68.75 -6.91
CA CYS A 379 65.51 69.79 -7.54
C CYS A 379 65.61 70.99 -6.60
N GLN A 380 66.84 71.29 -6.19
CA GLN A 380 67.25 72.46 -5.42
C GLN A 380 67.07 73.75 -6.25
N LEU A 381 66.62 74.81 -5.59
CA LEU A 381 66.72 76.21 -6.06
C LEU A 381 68.14 76.73 -5.85
N PRO A 382 68.77 77.39 -6.82
CA PRO A 382 69.80 78.39 -6.56
C PRO A 382 69.29 79.81 -6.87
N GLN A 383 69.36 80.66 -5.83
CA GLN A 383 69.28 82.13 -5.72
C GLN A 383 68.31 82.93 -6.61
#